data_AF-A0A2R5F9A7-F1
#
_entry.id   AF-A0A2R5F9A7-F1
#
_cell.length_a   1.000
_cell.length_b   1.000
_cell.length_c   1.000
_cell.angle_alpha   90.00
_cell.angle_beta   90.00
_cell.angle_gamma   90.00
#
_symmetry.space_group_name_H-M   'P 1'
#
loop_
_entity.id
_entity.type
_entity.pdbx_description
1 polymer ?
#
loop_
_entity_poly.entity_id
_entity_poly.type
_entity_poly.pdbx_seq_one_letter_code
_entity_poly.pdbx_strand_id
1 'polypeptide(L)' 'MDKVTLDIDGMACGGCVATVQKVLSQIEGVAWADVELGSASAEITYDPSKVQPPALISALAEAGYPSK' A
#
# COMPACT_ATOMS: atom_id res chain seq x y z
N MET A 1 -8.66 14.42 -1.30
CA MET A 1 -8.14 13.07 -1.04
C MET A 1 -8.74 12.14 -2.08
N ASP A 2 -7.90 11.27 -2.62
CA ASP A 2 -8.28 10.22 -3.57
C ASP A 2 -8.05 8.85 -2.96
N LYS A 3 -8.67 7.83 -3.57
CA LYS A 3 -8.55 6.44 -3.16
C LYS A 3 -8.01 5.59 -4.29
N VAL A 4 -7.14 4.65 -3.94
CA VAL A 4 -6.66 3.60 -4.86
C VAL A 4 -6.66 2.27 -4.14
N THR A 5 -7.00 1.22 -4.87
CA THR A 5 -6.84 -0.16 -4.41
C THR A 5 -5.69 -0.76 -5.22
N LEU A 6 -4.70 -1.30 -4.52
CA LEU A 6 -3.55 -1.99 -5.12
C LEU A 6 -3.63 -3.48 -4.80
N ASP A 7 -3.42 -4.32 -5.80
CA ASP A 7 -3.23 -5.76 -5.60
C ASP A 7 -1.77 -5.99 -5.16
N ILE A 8 -1.58 -6.60 -3.99
CA ILE A 8 -0.25 -6.83 -3.41
C ILE A 8 0.13 -8.30 -3.61
N ASP A 9 1.22 -8.54 -4.32
CA ASP A 9 1.81 -9.87 -4.48
C ASP A 9 2.73 -10.23 -3.30
N GLY A 10 2.84 -11.51 -2.98
CA GLY A 10 3.75 -12.00 -1.93
C GLY A 10 3.25 -11.88 -0.48
N MET A 11 1.98 -11.49 -0.27
CA MET A 11 1.37 -11.58 1.07
C MET A 11 0.98 -13.03 1.40
N ALA A 12 1.78 -13.69 2.24
CA ALA A 12 1.57 -15.09 2.63
C ALA A 12 1.12 -15.29 4.09
N CYS A 13 1.18 -14.23 4.92
CA CYS A 13 0.86 -14.31 6.35
C CYS A 13 0.45 -12.94 6.91
N GLY A 14 -0.21 -12.90 8.07
CA GLY A 14 -0.58 -11.66 8.76
C GLY A 14 0.60 -10.73 9.09
N GLY A 15 1.82 -11.26 9.19
CA GLY A 15 3.03 -10.43 9.32
C GLY A 15 3.35 -9.60 8.07
N CYS A 16 3.01 -10.11 6.87
CA CYS A 16 3.17 -9.39 5.61
C CYS A 16 2.21 -8.20 5.55
N VAL A 17 0.95 -8.40 5.99
CA VAL A 17 -0.09 -7.36 6.05
C VAL A 17 0.37 -6.18 6.90
N ALA A 18 0.83 -6.44 8.12
CA ALA A 18 1.30 -5.40 9.04
C ALA A 18 2.50 -4.62 8.46
N THR A 19 3.37 -5.29 7.71
CA THR A 19 4.53 -4.66 7.07
C THR A 19 4.10 -3.73 5.93
N VAL A 20 3.23 -4.20 5.03
CA VAL A 20 2.66 -3.41 3.92
C VAL A 20 1.94 -2.18 4.45
N GLN A 21 1.06 -2.34 5.44
CA GLN A 21 0.31 -1.24 6.03
C GLN A 21 1.23 -0.20 6.68
N LYS A 22 2.30 -0.66 7.35
CA LYS A 22 3.30 0.22 7.94
C LYS A 22 4.05 1.03 6.88
N VAL A 23 4.51 0.37 5.81
CA VAL A 23 5.21 1.05 4.69
C VAL A 23 4.33 2.15 4.12
N LEU A 24 3.07 1.85 3.80
CA LEU A 24 2.12 2.82 3.25
C LEU A 24 1.86 3.99 4.20
N SER A 25 1.71 3.72 5.50
CA SER A 25 1.47 4.75 6.51
C SER A 25 2.66 5.70 6.74
N GLN A 26 3.87 5.30 6.33
CA GLN A 26 5.07 6.16 6.42
C GLN A 26 5.26 7.05 5.19
N ILE A 27 4.48 6.86 4.12
CA ILE A 27 4.58 7.66 2.91
C ILE A 27 3.88 9.01 3.13
N GLU A 28 4.61 10.10 2.93
CA GLU A 28 4.05 11.43 3.02
C GLU A 28 2.95 11.64 1.98
N GLY A 29 1.76 12.05 2.44
CA GLY A 29 0.58 12.20 1.60
C GLY A 29 -0.40 11.03 1.69
N VAL A 30 -0.03 9.91 2.31
CA VAL A 30 -1.00 8.87 2.69
C VAL A 30 -1.74 9.31 3.95
N ALA A 31 -3.06 9.39 3.86
CA ALA A 31 -3.93 9.74 4.99
C ALA A 31 -4.43 8.48 5.72
N TRP A 32 -4.62 7.38 4.99
CA TRP A 32 -5.10 6.12 5.52
C TRP A 32 -4.70 4.97 4.59
N ALA A 33 -4.39 3.80 5.16
CA ALA A 33 -4.10 2.58 4.43
C ALA A 33 -4.63 1.38 5.22
N ASP A 34 -5.34 0.49 4.52
CA ASP A 34 -5.89 -0.74 5.05
C ASP A 34 -5.57 -1.88 4.11
N VAL A 35 -5.15 -3.01 4.67
CA VAL A 35 -4.60 -4.13 3.91
C VAL A 35 -5.38 -5.37 4.27
N GLU A 36 -5.98 -5.98 3.26
CA GLU A 36 -6.85 -7.14 3.38
C GLU A 36 -6.11 -8.39 2.86
N LEU A 37 -5.83 -9.33 3.75
CA LEU A 37 -5.15 -10.58 3.37
C LEU A 37 -6.07 -11.49 2.56
N GLY A 38 -7.38 -11.47 2.83
CA GLY A 38 -8.34 -12.34 2.14
C GLY A 38 -8.43 -12.06 0.64
N SER A 39 -8.28 -10.79 0.25
CA SER A 39 -8.33 -10.33 -1.14
C SER A 39 -6.97 -9.97 -1.72
N ALA A 40 -5.89 -10.15 -0.93
CA ALA A 40 -4.53 -9.76 -1.30
C ALA A 40 -4.41 -8.31 -1.82
N SER A 41 -5.14 -7.38 -1.21
CA SER A 41 -5.25 -6.00 -1.70
C SER A 41 -5.12 -4.98 -0.58
N ALA A 42 -4.68 -3.77 -0.94
CA ALA A 42 -4.57 -2.63 -0.03
C ALA A 42 -5.41 -1.46 -0.55
N GLU A 43 -6.32 -0.94 0.27
CA GLU A 43 -7.03 0.32 0.00
C GLU A 43 -6.24 1.46 0.64
N ILE A 44 -5.83 2.44 -0.18
CA ILE A 44 -5.08 3.60 0.27
C ILE A 44 -5.87 4.87 -0.05
N THR A 45 -6.04 5.71 0.97
CA THR A 45 -6.50 7.09 0.82
C THR A 45 -5.30 8.03 0.87
N TYR A 46 -5.08 8.81 -0.18
CA TYR A 46 -3.92 9.68 -0.31
C TYR A 46 -4.26 11.06 -0.89
N ASP A 47 -3.31 11.98 -0.77
CA ASP A 47 -3.37 13.30 -1.40
C ASP A 47 -2.64 13.26 -2.76
N PRO A 48 -3.36 13.38 -3.89
CA PRO A 48 -2.74 13.35 -5.22
C PRO A 48 -1.77 14.51 -5.45
N SER A 49 -1.84 15.59 -4.67
CA SER A 49 -0.90 16.70 -4.76
C SER A 49 0.47 16.37 -4.16
N LYS A 50 0.55 15.33 -3.31
CA LYS A 50 1.76 14.92 -2.58
C LYS A 50 2.33 13.60 -3.06
N VAL A 51 1.46 12.62 -3.33
CA VAL A 51 1.86 11.27 -3.74
C VAL A 51 0.93 10.76 -4.84
N GLN A 52 1.48 9.92 -5.72
CA GLN A 52 0.75 9.32 -6.83
C GLN A 52 0.84 7.79 -6.73
N PRO A 53 -0.12 7.03 -7.29
CA PRO A 53 -0.12 5.56 -7.23
C PRO A 53 1.20 4.88 -7.63
N PRO A 54 1.93 5.34 -8.68
CA PRO A 54 3.24 4.74 -9.03
C PRO A 54 4.29 4.83 -7.91
N ALA A 55 4.23 5.88 -7.08
CA ALA A 55 5.13 6.03 -5.94
C ALA A 55 4.79 5.05 -4.81
N LEU A 56 3.50 4.80 -4.58
CA LEU A 56 3.03 3.78 -3.63
C LEU A 56 3.50 2.38 -4.06
N ILE A 57 3.33 2.05 -5.34
CA ILE A 57 3.78 0.78 -5.93
C ILE A 57 5.29 0.61 -5.78
N SER A 58 6.06 1.66 -6.08
CA SER A 58 7.52 1.64 -5.95
C SER A 58 7.96 1.42 -4.50
N ALA A 59 7.36 2.14 -3.54
CA ALA A 59 7.68 1.97 -2.12
C ALA A 59 7.38 0.56 -1.61
N LEU A 60 6.28 -0.04 -2.07
CA LEU A 60 5.93 -1.42 -1.76
C LEU A 60 6.91 -2.42 -2.40
N ALA A 61 7.30 -2.20 -3.66
CA ALA A 61 8.28 -3.03 -4.35
C ALA A 61 9.66 -2.97 -3.66
N GLU A 62 10.12 -1.80 -3.21
CA GLU A 62 11.35 -1.65 -2.43
C GLU A 62 11.28 -2.37 -1.08
N ALA A 63 10.09 -2.47 -0.49
CA ALA A 63 9.84 -3.26 0.72
C ALA A 63 9.71 -4.78 0.45
N GLY A 64 9.81 -5.23 -0.81
CA GLY A 64 9.69 -6.63 -1.21
C GLY A 64 8.26 -7.10 -1.48
N TYR A 65 7.31 -6.17 -1.61
CA TYR A 65 5.90 -6.42 -1.87
C TYR A 65 5.50 -5.81 -3.23
N PRO A 66 5.80 -6.47 -4.36
CA PRO A 66 5.39 -5.97 -5.67
C PRO A 66 3.86 -5.83 -5.73
N SER A 67 3.38 -4.76 -6.38
CA SER A 67 1.95 -4.45 -6.44
C SER A 67 1.55 -3.83 -7.78
N LYS A 68 0.25 -3.87 -8.11
CA LYS A 68 -0.31 -3.35 -9.36
C LYS A 68 -1.69 -2.74 -9.19
#